data_AF-A0A1C3XGM9-F1
#
_entry.id   AF-A0A1C3XGM9-F1
#
_cell.length_a   1.000
_cell.length_b   1.000
_cell.length_c   1.000
_cell.angle_alpha   90.00
_cell.angle_beta   90.00
_cell.angle_gamma   90.00
#
_symmetry.space_group_name_H-M   'P 1'
#
loop_
_entity.id
_entity.type
_entity.pdbx_description
1 polymer ?
#
loop_
_entity_poly.entity_id
_entity_poly.type
_entity_poly.pdbx_seq_one_letter_code
_entity_poly.pdbx_strand_id
1 'polypeptide(L)'
;MSFLRFGSKWLGLEVFGRKGLDDPQTSGRGFDERPSAGDNSPFQRFFEQWERERDLNKVASHQHYATSKAIEILSPEERGELLADLADRPGIHDGNRDDKSPREKAAYNATWNIWRHDVEVRKEHLGALLAYLLGNPNFRDKNYYEEQFGKLMQLIDSAIKHGAYLSRGDCEALVQMAAAVRNGHKAYGKADKKKMIARAEKLEKLAGVKISATEFLMQRCEGAENPWAIANRDRPNAQFWADLLAEITIALEEIRGATKGNKHRWLRDITAFAAAWPTVGEVAPRFKAWDEGGKPFASLSQHNGKRTGFTNPDAYRDLPRMIALAQAHSRYNWKSDQIPGLDVLADLENPQWTALVEQLITQRRATQATKAWERDMLALCQTLGVETVEMKLHDWLALFHTPALDMAVYTDVCNGERFAAAIDRLDEAHPDWPARHAGEIAALARAVAMKVASGDGKGICGALQSQLIRLDDHVYKNTRVTDGILGLAKPSYKHSDGRSTYESLTTWMRLSVENEEFLRGAVWLVALMPDRARAVDALEKVAQTAATYVWTGDDGMRSNIVANAAVATLIAMGGTDIGPAVLRLSKAIENRSINSPLFRYLNGDA
;
A
#
# COMPACT_ATOMS: atom_id res chain seq x y z
N MET A 1 -8.94 -47.29 11.20
CA MET A 1 -9.18 -46.87 12.59
C MET A 1 -9.57 -45.40 12.55
N SER A 2 -10.77 -45.11 13.03
CA SER A 2 -11.45 -43.81 13.00
C SER A 2 -11.55 -43.30 14.44
N PHE A 3 -11.24 -42.03 14.67
CA PHE A 3 -11.59 -41.27 15.88
C PHE A 3 -11.96 -39.85 15.40
N LEU A 4 -13.26 -39.59 15.19
CA LEU A 4 -14.21 -38.98 16.12
C LEU A 4 -13.92 -37.49 16.43
N ARG A 5 -14.59 -36.59 15.70
CA ARG A 5 -14.97 -35.24 16.17
C ARG A 5 -16.46 -35.27 16.51
N PHE A 6 -16.79 -35.12 17.78
CA PHE A 6 -18.13 -34.75 18.24
C PHE A 6 -18.24 -33.23 18.32
N GLY A 7 -19.39 -32.71 17.90
CA GLY A 7 -19.79 -31.32 18.15
C GLY A 7 -20.90 -31.22 19.19
N SER A 8 -21.18 -29.97 19.57
CA SER A 8 -22.42 -29.44 20.17
C SER A 8 -22.37 -27.91 19.96
N LYS A 9 -23.25 -27.23 19.19
CA LYS A 9 -24.63 -26.78 19.51
C LYS A 9 -24.69 -26.17 20.94
N TRP A 10 -25.23 -24.99 21.26
CA TRP A 10 -26.22 -24.08 20.64
C TRP A 10 -26.35 -22.82 21.52
N LEU A 11 -26.86 -21.71 20.96
CA LEU A 11 -27.75 -20.66 21.53
C LEU A 11 -27.71 -19.48 20.53
N GLY A 12 -28.75 -19.08 19.80
CA GLY A 12 -30.17 -19.38 19.82
C GLY A 12 -30.91 -18.09 19.51
N LEU A 13 -31.59 -18.00 18.35
CA LEU A 13 -32.81 -17.21 18.17
C LEU A 13 -33.56 -17.75 16.96
N GLU A 14 -34.83 -18.05 17.21
CA GLU A 14 -35.61 -19.10 16.59
C GLU A 14 -36.23 -18.73 15.24
N VAL A 15 -36.36 -19.76 14.42
CA VAL A 15 -37.19 -19.84 13.23
C VAL A 15 -38.63 -20.12 13.66
N PHE A 16 -39.57 -19.25 13.28
CA PHE A 16 -40.95 -19.67 13.04
C PHE A 16 -41.14 -19.83 11.53
N GLY A 17 -41.26 -21.09 11.09
CA GLY A 17 -41.56 -21.42 9.71
C GLY A 17 -43.05 -21.26 9.39
N ARG A 18 -43.33 -20.88 8.14
CA ARG A 18 -44.53 -21.34 7.44
C ARG A 18 -44.14 -21.91 6.08
N LYS A 19 -44.53 -23.18 5.90
CA LYS A 19 -44.54 -23.97 4.68
C LYS A 19 -45.46 -23.35 3.62
N GLY A 20 -45.04 -23.49 2.38
CA GLY A 20 -45.87 -23.42 1.18
C GLY A 20 -45.94 -22.01 0.60
N LEU A 21 -45.28 -21.81 -0.54
CA LEU A 21 -45.81 -21.09 -1.69
C LEU A 21 -44.84 -21.30 -2.87
N ASP A 22 -45.45 -21.74 -3.96
CA ASP A 22 -44.87 -22.10 -5.25
C ASP A 22 -44.09 -20.94 -5.93
N ASP A 23 -43.26 -21.30 -6.90
CA ASP A 23 -42.73 -20.41 -7.92
C ASP A 23 -43.82 -19.50 -8.49
N PRO A 24 -43.65 -18.17 -8.55
CA PRO A 24 -44.43 -17.35 -9.45
C PRO A 24 -43.68 -17.19 -10.77
N GLN A 25 -43.85 -18.18 -11.64
CA GLN A 25 -44.03 -17.87 -13.05
C GLN A 25 -45.29 -17.01 -13.20
N THR A 26 -45.16 -15.90 -13.93
CA THR A 26 -46.19 -15.26 -14.75
C THR A 26 -47.64 -15.40 -14.27
N SER A 27 -48.12 -14.43 -13.50
CA SER A 27 -49.54 -14.08 -13.49
C SER A 27 -49.67 -12.57 -13.60
N GLY A 28 -50.20 -12.12 -14.73
CA GLY A 28 -50.57 -10.73 -14.94
C GLY A 28 -51.48 -10.24 -13.83
N ARG A 29 -51.07 -9.17 -13.15
CA ARG A 29 -52.00 -8.24 -12.54
C ARG A 29 -52.16 -7.10 -13.52
N GLY A 30 -53.34 -7.02 -14.13
CA GLY A 30 -53.78 -5.88 -14.89
C GLY A 30 -53.61 -4.61 -14.07
N PHE A 31 -52.87 -3.67 -14.65
CA PHE A 31 -52.81 -2.28 -14.18
C PHE A 31 -54.02 -1.54 -14.76
N ASP A 32 -55.20 -1.91 -14.32
CA ASP A 32 -56.32 -0.99 -14.33
C ASP A 32 -56.33 -0.27 -12.98
N GLU A 33 -56.33 1.07 -13.05
CA GLU A 33 -56.63 2.00 -11.97
C GLU A 33 -55.55 2.21 -10.88
N ARG A 34 -54.45 2.86 -11.26
CA ARG A 34 -54.02 4.04 -10.50
C ARG A 34 -54.69 5.27 -11.13
N PRO A 35 -55.20 6.23 -10.34
CA PRO A 35 -55.82 7.43 -10.91
C PRO A 35 -54.82 8.07 -11.85
N SER A 36 -55.27 8.45 -13.05
CA SER A 36 -54.46 9.30 -13.90
C SER A 36 -54.03 10.50 -13.06
N ALA A 37 -52.73 10.61 -12.80
CA ALA A 37 -52.15 11.91 -12.55
C ALA A 37 -52.65 12.77 -13.72
N GLY A 38 -53.42 13.82 -13.42
CA GLY A 38 -54.23 14.54 -14.41
C GLY A 38 -53.42 14.97 -15.63
N ASP A 39 -54.13 15.43 -16.67
CA ASP A 39 -53.67 15.87 -18.00
C ASP A 39 -52.50 16.89 -18.04
N ASN A 40 -51.80 17.15 -16.94
CA ASN A 40 -50.73 18.13 -16.80
C ASN A 40 -49.55 17.67 -15.91
N SER A 41 -49.26 16.37 -15.77
CA SER A 41 -48.09 15.91 -14.99
C SER A 41 -46.75 16.39 -15.60
N PRO A 42 -45.69 16.62 -14.79
CA PRO A 42 -44.38 17.03 -15.31
C PRO A 42 -43.83 16.09 -16.38
N PHE A 43 -44.01 14.77 -16.22
CA PHE A 43 -43.62 13.80 -17.25
C PHE A 43 -44.44 13.95 -18.54
N GLN A 44 -45.76 14.17 -18.44
CA GLN A 44 -46.60 14.35 -19.64
C GLN A 44 -46.20 15.60 -20.42
N ARG A 45 -45.94 16.72 -19.74
CA ARG A 45 -45.48 17.95 -20.39
C ARG A 45 -44.08 17.82 -20.99
N PHE A 46 -43.17 17.17 -20.27
CA PHE A 46 -41.86 16.79 -20.80
C PHE A 46 -42.01 15.92 -22.05
N PHE A 47 -42.86 14.90 -21.99
CA PHE A 47 -43.07 13.94 -23.07
C PHE A 47 -43.65 14.61 -24.33
N GLU A 48 -44.68 15.45 -24.18
CA GLU A 48 -45.27 16.20 -25.29
C GLU A 48 -44.26 17.15 -25.94
N GLN A 49 -43.46 17.86 -25.14
CA GLN A 49 -42.42 18.74 -25.67
C GLN A 49 -41.30 17.95 -26.35
N TRP A 50 -40.91 16.81 -25.77
CA TRP A 50 -39.91 15.92 -26.34
C TRP A 50 -40.35 15.33 -27.68
N GLU A 51 -41.62 14.92 -27.81
CA GLU A 51 -42.19 14.45 -29.08
C GLU A 51 -42.23 15.57 -30.12
N ARG A 52 -42.66 16.78 -29.75
CA ARG A 52 -42.64 17.94 -30.66
C ARG A 52 -41.24 18.24 -31.17
N GLU A 53 -40.24 18.30 -30.29
CA GLU A 53 -38.85 18.59 -30.67
C GLU A 53 -38.21 17.46 -31.50
N ARG A 54 -38.60 16.20 -31.25
CA ARG A 54 -38.16 15.04 -32.04
C ARG A 54 -38.74 15.08 -33.45
N ASP A 55 -40.03 15.39 -33.58
CA ASP A 55 -40.73 15.39 -34.87
C ASP A 55 -40.31 16.58 -35.74
N LEU A 56 -39.90 17.70 -35.13
CA LEU A 56 -39.29 18.85 -35.80
C LEU A 56 -37.86 18.56 -36.29
N ASN A 57 -37.10 17.70 -35.60
CA ASN A 57 -35.71 17.38 -35.92
C ASN A 57 -35.56 15.92 -36.39
N LYS A 58 -35.86 15.64 -37.66
CA LYS A 58 -35.84 14.30 -38.29
C LYS A 58 -34.46 13.62 -38.42
N VAL A 59 -33.41 14.14 -37.80
CA VAL A 59 -32.04 13.58 -37.84
C VAL A 59 -31.69 12.98 -36.48
N ALA A 60 -31.40 11.68 -36.45
CA ALA A 60 -31.17 10.88 -35.24
C ALA A 60 -30.08 11.43 -34.28
N SER A 61 -29.20 12.32 -34.74
CA SER A 61 -28.09 12.89 -33.99
C SER A 61 -28.46 13.98 -32.96
N HIS A 62 -29.73 14.39 -32.85
CA HIS A 62 -30.16 15.49 -31.96
C HIS A 62 -31.07 15.07 -30.78
N GLN A 63 -31.14 13.78 -30.42
CA GLN A 63 -31.97 13.32 -29.29
C GLN A 63 -31.61 14.00 -27.95
N HIS A 64 -30.32 14.28 -27.71
CA HIS A 64 -29.87 15.03 -26.54
C HIS A 64 -30.39 16.48 -26.52
N TYR A 65 -30.40 17.14 -27.67
CA TYR A 65 -30.87 18.52 -27.79
C TYR A 65 -32.38 18.63 -27.54
N ALA A 66 -33.16 17.74 -28.17
CA ALA A 66 -34.61 17.65 -27.94
C ALA A 66 -34.93 17.38 -26.47
N THR A 67 -34.15 16.51 -25.82
CA THR A 67 -34.32 16.19 -24.39
C THR A 67 -33.97 17.36 -23.47
N SER A 68 -32.85 18.06 -23.72
CA SER A 68 -32.46 19.24 -22.93
C SER A 68 -33.56 20.31 -22.96
N LYS A 69 -34.06 20.65 -24.16
CA LYS A 69 -35.16 21.60 -24.32
C LYS A 69 -36.44 21.19 -23.61
N ALA A 70 -36.79 19.89 -23.69
CA ALA A 70 -37.97 19.37 -23.03
C ALA A 70 -37.86 19.39 -21.49
N ILE A 71 -36.65 19.35 -20.92
CA ILE A 71 -36.42 19.51 -19.48
C ILE A 71 -36.42 20.99 -19.07
N GLU A 72 -35.92 21.88 -19.95
CA GLU A 72 -35.84 23.32 -19.70
C GLU A 72 -37.21 23.98 -19.52
N ILE A 73 -38.27 23.45 -20.13
CA ILE A 73 -39.65 23.94 -19.94
C ILE A 73 -40.21 23.70 -18.54
N LEU A 74 -39.59 22.80 -17.76
CA LEU A 74 -39.99 22.49 -16.38
C LEU A 74 -39.26 23.43 -15.41
N SER A 75 -39.93 23.89 -14.36
CA SER A 75 -39.29 24.58 -13.24
C SER A 75 -38.35 23.64 -12.46
N PRO A 76 -37.40 24.15 -11.64
CA PRO A 76 -36.55 23.31 -10.79
C PRO A 76 -37.32 22.32 -9.92
N GLU A 77 -38.47 22.72 -9.37
CA GLU A 77 -39.35 21.88 -8.54
C GLU A 77 -40.05 20.79 -9.38
N GLU A 78 -40.53 21.15 -10.55
CA GLU A 78 -41.17 20.23 -11.50
C GLU A 78 -40.16 19.22 -12.07
N ARG A 79 -38.88 19.60 -12.19
CA ARG A 79 -37.79 18.65 -12.48
C ARG A 79 -37.56 17.70 -11.32
N GLY A 80 -37.74 18.15 -10.07
CA GLY A 80 -37.71 17.28 -8.90
C GLY A 80 -38.84 16.26 -8.90
N GLU A 81 -40.05 16.68 -9.26
CA GLU A 81 -41.21 15.79 -9.45
C GLU A 81 -41.00 14.81 -10.60
N LEU A 82 -40.46 15.28 -11.73
CA LEU A 82 -40.07 14.43 -12.86
C LEU A 82 -39.04 13.38 -12.42
N LEU A 83 -38.00 13.78 -11.70
CA LEU A 83 -36.97 12.86 -11.22
C LEU A 83 -37.55 11.78 -10.28
N ALA A 84 -38.46 12.16 -9.40
CA ALA A 84 -39.13 11.22 -8.50
C ALA A 84 -40.03 10.23 -9.27
N ASP A 85 -40.80 10.71 -10.25
CA ASP A 85 -41.65 9.89 -11.12
C ASP A 85 -40.83 8.93 -12.01
N LEU A 86 -39.66 9.36 -12.48
CA LEU A 86 -38.77 8.52 -13.29
C LEU A 86 -38.26 7.30 -12.53
N ALA A 87 -38.07 7.37 -11.20
CA ALA A 87 -37.48 6.28 -10.41
C ALA A 87 -38.29 4.98 -10.46
N ASP A 88 -39.62 5.08 -10.60
CA ASP A 88 -40.53 3.93 -10.62
C ASP A 88 -40.91 3.48 -12.05
N ARG A 89 -40.38 4.12 -13.10
CA ARG A 89 -40.74 3.81 -14.49
C ARG A 89 -39.93 2.64 -15.04
N PRO A 90 -40.57 1.71 -15.77
CA PRO A 90 -39.86 0.62 -16.44
C PRO A 90 -38.92 1.16 -17.52
N GLY A 91 -37.76 0.50 -17.70
CA GLY A 91 -36.84 0.77 -18.81
C GLY A 91 -35.73 1.80 -18.54
N ILE A 92 -35.72 2.49 -17.40
CA ILE A 92 -34.68 3.50 -17.07
C ILE A 92 -33.26 2.90 -16.98
N HIS A 93 -33.15 1.60 -16.68
CA HIS A 93 -31.88 0.87 -16.55
C HIS A 93 -31.57 -0.08 -17.73
N ASP A 94 -32.51 -0.27 -18.67
CA ASP A 94 -32.42 -1.27 -19.75
C ASP A 94 -31.69 -0.78 -21.01
N GLY A 95 -31.38 0.52 -21.08
CA GLY A 95 -30.77 1.18 -22.24
C GLY A 95 -31.79 1.73 -23.25
N ASN A 96 -31.31 2.54 -24.20
CA ASN A 96 -32.10 3.04 -25.34
C ASN A 96 -32.19 1.99 -26.44
N ARG A 97 -33.03 0.96 -26.25
CA ARG A 97 -33.23 -0.12 -27.25
C ARG A 97 -34.37 0.21 -28.21
N ASP A 98 -34.26 -0.27 -29.45
CA ASP A 98 -35.20 0.08 -30.52
C ASP A 98 -36.62 -0.46 -30.29
N ASP A 99 -36.76 -1.56 -29.56
CA ASP A 99 -38.01 -2.26 -29.21
C ASP A 99 -38.83 -1.58 -28.10
N LYS A 100 -38.28 -0.56 -27.43
CA LYS A 100 -38.96 0.17 -26.35
C LYS A 100 -39.97 1.18 -26.87
N SER A 101 -41.05 1.40 -26.12
CA SER A 101 -42.07 2.40 -26.44
C SER A 101 -41.48 3.82 -26.44
N PRO A 102 -42.08 4.77 -27.19
CA PRO A 102 -41.65 6.18 -27.18
C PRO A 102 -41.55 6.79 -25.78
N ARG A 103 -42.48 6.42 -24.89
CA ARG A 103 -42.48 6.88 -23.49
C ARG A 103 -41.32 6.31 -22.68
N GLU A 104 -40.97 5.04 -22.85
CA GLU A 104 -39.79 4.45 -22.21
C GLU A 104 -38.49 5.09 -22.73
N LYS A 105 -38.40 5.37 -24.03
CA LYS A 105 -37.26 6.09 -24.62
C LYS A 105 -37.15 7.51 -24.09
N ALA A 106 -38.27 8.21 -23.93
CA ALA A 106 -38.30 9.55 -23.35
C ALA A 106 -37.87 9.52 -21.87
N ALA A 107 -38.36 8.56 -21.07
CA ALA A 107 -37.98 8.39 -19.67
C ALA A 107 -36.48 8.08 -19.51
N TYR A 108 -35.93 7.19 -20.35
CA TYR A 108 -34.49 6.92 -20.38
C TYR A 108 -33.71 8.20 -20.67
N ASN A 109 -34.04 8.92 -21.73
CA ASN A 109 -33.33 10.15 -22.10
C ASN A 109 -33.45 11.25 -21.04
N ALA A 110 -34.63 11.42 -20.44
CA ALA A 110 -34.86 12.35 -19.33
C ALA A 110 -33.91 12.05 -18.17
N THR A 111 -33.84 10.78 -17.78
CA THR A 111 -32.98 10.28 -16.70
C THR A 111 -31.50 10.65 -16.92
N TRP A 112 -31.00 10.65 -18.16
CA TRP A 112 -29.61 11.00 -18.44
C TRP A 112 -29.34 12.51 -18.50
N ASN A 113 -30.30 13.30 -18.97
CA ASN A 113 -30.10 14.73 -19.19
C ASN A 113 -30.45 15.58 -17.96
N ILE A 114 -31.35 15.10 -17.09
CA ILE A 114 -31.84 15.87 -15.92
C ILE A 114 -30.72 16.31 -14.97
N TRP A 115 -29.65 15.53 -14.86
CA TRP A 115 -28.49 15.84 -14.01
C TRP A 115 -27.75 17.12 -14.40
N ARG A 116 -27.96 17.65 -15.62
CA ARG A 116 -27.35 18.90 -16.11
C ARG A 116 -28.15 20.16 -15.79
N HIS A 117 -29.37 20.01 -15.27
CA HIS A 117 -30.26 21.13 -14.96
C HIS A 117 -30.41 21.31 -13.46
N ASP A 118 -30.76 22.51 -12.99
CA ASP A 118 -31.11 22.73 -11.59
C ASP A 118 -32.38 21.96 -11.22
N VAL A 119 -32.32 21.25 -10.09
CA VAL A 119 -33.39 20.39 -9.58
C VAL A 119 -33.60 20.73 -8.11
N GLU A 120 -34.83 21.01 -7.74
CA GLU A 120 -35.25 21.21 -6.35
C GLU A 120 -36.12 20.05 -5.89
N VAL A 121 -35.93 19.58 -4.66
CA VAL A 121 -36.62 18.40 -4.13
C VAL A 121 -37.32 18.71 -2.82
N ARG A 122 -38.48 18.10 -2.64
CA ARG A 122 -39.27 18.14 -1.39
C ARG A 122 -39.05 16.86 -0.58
N LYS A 123 -39.52 16.86 0.66
CA LYS A 123 -39.35 15.71 1.56
C LYS A 123 -39.98 14.42 1.01
N GLU A 124 -41.06 14.53 0.25
CA GLU A 124 -41.79 13.40 -0.35
C GLU A 124 -40.96 12.67 -1.41
N HIS A 125 -39.95 13.32 -1.99
CA HIS A 125 -39.13 12.75 -3.06
C HIS A 125 -38.05 11.79 -2.55
N LEU A 126 -37.79 11.73 -1.24
CA LEU A 126 -36.70 10.94 -0.66
C LEU A 126 -36.74 9.46 -1.08
N GLY A 127 -37.92 8.83 -1.02
CA GLY A 127 -38.06 7.41 -1.37
C GLY A 127 -37.66 7.12 -2.81
N ALA A 128 -38.06 7.98 -3.76
CA ALA A 128 -37.72 7.84 -5.16
C ALA A 128 -36.21 8.10 -5.42
N LEU A 129 -35.62 9.08 -4.75
CA LEU A 129 -34.17 9.33 -4.85
C LEU A 129 -33.34 8.15 -4.34
N LEU A 130 -33.79 7.52 -3.25
CA LEU A 130 -33.16 6.30 -2.70
C LEU A 130 -33.34 5.10 -3.63
N ALA A 131 -34.54 4.92 -4.20
CA ALA A 131 -34.80 3.87 -5.19
C ALA A 131 -33.88 4.04 -6.41
N TYR A 132 -33.67 5.27 -6.87
CA TYR A 132 -32.76 5.56 -7.97
C TYR A 132 -31.29 5.26 -7.61
N LEU A 133 -30.86 5.65 -6.41
CA LEU A 133 -29.51 5.38 -5.90
C LEU A 133 -29.24 3.87 -5.78
N LEU A 134 -30.16 3.14 -5.16
CA LEU A 134 -30.04 1.72 -4.86
C LEU A 134 -30.33 0.84 -6.10
N GLY A 135 -31.18 1.29 -7.01
CA GLY A 135 -31.58 0.55 -8.21
C GLY A 135 -30.52 0.54 -9.32
N ASN A 136 -29.66 1.55 -9.39
CA ASN A 136 -28.67 1.66 -10.46
C ASN A 136 -27.37 0.90 -10.12
N PRO A 137 -27.07 -0.24 -10.80
CA PRO A 137 -25.86 -1.03 -10.52
C PRO A 137 -24.58 -0.26 -10.86
N ASN A 138 -24.63 0.73 -11.76
CA ASN A 138 -23.44 1.48 -12.13
C ASN A 138 -22.87 2.32 -10.98
N PHE A 139 -23.67 2.71 -9.98
CA PHE A 139 -23.15 3.39 -8.80
C PHE A 139 -22.29 2.47 -7.91
N ARG A 140 -22.48 1.14 -8.02
CA ARG A 140 -21.66 0.13 -7.33
C ARG A 140 -20.36 -0.12 -8.06
N ASP A 141 -20.39 -0.18 -9.38
CA ASP A 141 -19.29 -0.78 -10.15
C ASP A 141 -18.50 0.20 -11.03
N LYS A 142 -19.00 1.41 -11.29
CA LYS A 142 -18.40 2.35 -12.25
C LYS A 142 -18.12 3.74 -11.67
N ASN A 143 -16.92 4.26 -11.95
CA ASN A 143 -16.47 5.57 -11.46
C ASN A 143 -16.95 6.76 -12.33
N TYR A 144 -17.23 6.58 -13.62
CA TYR A 144 -17.63 7.66 -14.53
C TYR A 144 -18.96 8.37 -14.17
N TYR A 145 -19.65 7.90 -13.12
CA TYR A 145 -20.89 8.45 -12.59
C TYR A 145 -20.72 9.39 -11.39
N GLU A 146 -19.49 9.79 -11.04
CA GLU A 146 -19.22 10.55 -9.80
C GLU A 146 -19.98 11.89 -9.71
N GLU A 147 -20.14 12.60 -10.82
CA GLU A 147 -20.90 13.86 -10.86
C GLU A 147 -22.39 13.62 -10.56
N GLN A 148 -22.98 12.62 -11.20
CA GLN A 148 -24.39 12.25 -10.99
C GLN A 148 -24.61 11.72 -9.57
N PHE A 149 -23.70 10.87 -9.07
CA PHE A 149 -23.72 10.39 -7.70
C PHE A 149 -23.63 11.54 -6.70
N GLY A 150 -22.70 12.48 -6.90
CA GLY A 150 -22.52 13.65 -6.05
C GLY A 150 -23.78 14.51 -6.01
N LYS A 151 -24.39 14.79 -7.17
CA LYS A 151 -25.64 15.55 -7.27
C LYS A 151 -26.81 14.81 -6.60
N LEU A 152 -26.94 13.51 -6.83
CA LEU A 152 -27.98 12.69 -6.18
C LEU A 152 -27.86 12.71 -4.65
N MET A 153 -26.65 12.58 -4.11
CA MET A 153 -26.41 12.68 -2.67
C MET A 153 -26.79 14.07 -2.12
N GLN A 154 -26.50 15.15 -2.85
CA GLN A 154 -26.91 16.51 -2.47
C GLN A 154 -28.44 16.67 -2.45
N LEU A 155 -29.13 16.09 -3.42
CA LEU A 155 -30.60 16.10 -3.45
C LEU A 155 -31.19 15.29 -2.29
N ILE A 156 -30.61 14.12 -1.97
CA ILE A 156 -31.03 13.32 -0.81
C ILE A 156 -30.85 14.13 0.49
N ASP A 157 -29.68 14.76 0.68
CA ASP A 157 -29.42 15.63 1.83
C ASP A 157 -30.41 16.81 1.89
N SER A 158 -30.78 17.38 0.75
CA SER A 158 -31.78 18.46 0.64
C SER A 158 -33.17 17.98 1.06
N ALA A 159 -33.62 16.81 0.58
CA ALA A 159 -34.91 16.23 0.98
C ALA A 159 -34.97 15.95 2.49
N ILE A 160 -33.86 15.47 3.08
CA ILE A 160 -33.74 15.26 4.54
C ILE A 160 -33.83 16.60 5.29
N LYS A 161 -33.15 17.65 4.82
CA LYS A 161 -33.24 19.01 5.41
C LYS A 161 -34.67 19.58 5.38
N HIS A 162 -35.46 19.23 4.36
CA HIS A 162 -36.88 19.58 4.27
C HIS A 162 -37.80 18.72 5.16
N GLY A 163 -37.24 17.83 5.99
CA GLY A 163 -37.97 17.05 6.98
C GLY A 163 -38.32 15.62 6.55
N ALA A 164 -37.63 15.06 5.55
CA ALA A 164 -37.70 13.63 5.24
C ALA A 164 -36.83 12.82 6.20
N TYR A 165 -37.21 11.57 6.46
CA TYR A 165 -36.47 10.66 7.34
C TYR A 165 -36.16 9.37 6.61
N LEU A 166 -34.94 8.85 6.81
CA LEU A 166 -34.58 7.51 6.38
C LEU A 166 -35.28 6.48 7.27
N SER A 167 -35.94 5.50 6.68
CA SER A 167 -36.42 4.34 7.41
C SER A 167 -35.25 3.43 7.79
N ARG A 168 -35.48 2.51 8.75
CA ARG A 168 -34.49 1.48 9.09
C ARG A 168 -34.08 0.65 7.87
N GLY A 169 -35.04 0.31 7.00
CA GLY A 169 -34.77 -0.44 5.77
C GLY A 169 -33.89 0.34 4.78
N ASP A 170 -34.08 1.66 4.70
CA ASP A 170 -33.24 2.53 3.85
C ASP A 170 -31.79 2.57 4.36
N CYS A 171 -31.60 2.70 5.68
CA CYS A 171 -30.28 2.65 6.29
C CYS A 171 -29.58 1.30 6.03
N GLU A 172 -30.28 0.18 6.23
CA GLU A 172 -29.73 -1.16 5.98
C GLU A 172 -29.35 -1.35 4.49
N ALA A 173 -30.18 -0.87 3.56
CA ALA A 173 -29.89 -0.95 2.13
C ALA A 173 -28.69 -0.08 1.70
N LEU A 174 -28.55 1.12 2.27
CA LEU A 174 -27.41 2.00 2.04
C LEU A 174 -26.10 1.37 2.55
N VAL A 175 -26.14 0.72 3.73
CA VAL A 175 -24.98 0.00 4.31
C VAL A 175 -24.59 -1.20 3.44
N GLN A 176 -25.56 -1.99 2.99
CA GLN A 176 -25.30 -3.10 2.07
C GLN A 176 -24.67 -2.62 0.76
N MET A 177 -25.14 -1.50 0.22
CA MET A 177 -24.55 -0.90 -0.98
C MET A 177 -23.11 -0.42 -0.72
N ALA A 178 -22.82 0.22 0.41
CA ALA A 178 -21.48 0.64 0.80
C ALA A 178 -20.52 -0.56 0.94
N ALA A 179 -20.97 -1.63 1.58
CA ALA A 179 -20.22 -2.88 1.70
C ALA A 179 -19.94 -3.51 0.33
N ALA A 180 -20.91 -3.50 -0.60
CA ALA A 180 -20.71 -3.98 -1.96
C ALA A 180 -19.66 -3.14 -2.71
N VAL A 181 -19.68 -1.82 -2.55
CA VAL A 181 -18.67 -0.91 -3.13
C VAL A 181 -17.28 -1.18 -2.53
N ARG A 182 -17.17 -1.40 -1.22
CA ARG A 182 -15.89 -1.76 -0.58
C ARG A 182 -15.38 -3.10 -1.11
N ASN A 183 -16.23 -4.13 -1.15
CA ASN A 183 -15.82 -5.48 -1.56
C ASN A 183 -15.60 -5.62 -3.08
N GLY A 184 -16.00 -4.64 -3.88
CA GLY A 184 -15.82 -4.59 -5.34
C GLY A 184 -14.38 -4.40 -5.83
N HIS A 185 -13.36 -4.49 -4.96
CA HIS A 185 -11.95 -4.18 -5.26
C HIS A 185 -11.35 -4.85 -6.52
N LYS A 186 -11.91 -5.97 -6.98
CA LYS A 186 -11.48 -6.66 -8.22
C LYS A 186 -12.02 -6.02 -9.51
N ALA A 187 -13.04 -5.18 -9.41
CA ALA A 187 -13.71 -4.54 -10.56
C ALA A 187 -13.14 -3.15 -10.89
N TYR A 188 -12.34 -2.54 -10.00
CA TYR A 188 -11.83 -1.17 -10.16
C TYR A 188 -10.35 -1.14 -10.55
N GLY A 189 -9.96 -0.19 -11.39
CA GLY A 189 -8.54 0.13 -11.59
C GLY A 189 -7.90 0.74 -10.33
N LYS A 190 -6.57 0.61 -10.17
CA LYS A 190 -5.80 1.16 -9.03
C LYS A 190 -6.08 2.65 -8.78
N ALA A 191 -6.27 3.42 -9.85
CA ALA A 191 -6.56 4.86 -9.80
C ALA A 191 -7.94 5.21 -9.21
N ASP A 192 -8.91 4.29 -9.31
CA ASP A 192 -10.31 4.54 -8.94
C ASP A 192 -10.66 4.07 -7.53
N LYS A 193 -9.84 3.19 -6.93
CA LYS A 193 -10.06 2.61 -5.60
C LYS A 193 -10.33 3.68 -4.53
N LYS A 194 -9.57 4.78 -4.54
CA LYS A 194 -9.74 5.89 -3.59
C LYS A 194 -11.11 6.57 -3.71
N LYS A 195 -11.60 6.76 -4.94
CA LYS A 195 -12.90 7.41 -5.20
C LYS A 195 -14.06 6.51 -4.78
N MET A 196 -13.93 5.21 -5.05
CA MET A 196 -14.94 4.22 -4.64
C MET A 196 -14.99 4.05 -3.11
N ILE A 197 -13.85 4.10 -2.40
CA ILE A 197 -13.84 4.12 -0.93
C ILE A 197 -14.54 5.37 -0.39
N ALA A 198 -14.21 6.56 -0.91
CA ALA A 198 -14.89 7.80 -0.51
C ALA A 198 -16.40 7.78 -0.81
N ARG A 199 -16.82 7.05 -1.85
CA ARG A 199 -18.24 6.81 -2.16
C ARG A 199 -18.91 5.95 -1.10
N ALA A 200 -18.28 4.84 -0.69
CA ALA A 200 -18.78 3.99 0.39
C ALA A 200 -18.93 4.78 1.70
N GLU A 201 -17.92 5.60 2.06
CA GLU A 201 -17.96 6.45 3.24
C GLU A 201 -19.12 7.46 3.23
N LYS A 202 -19.42 8.05 2.05
CA LYS A 202 -20.58 8.95 1.90
C LYS A 202 -21.90 8.21 2.11
N LEU A 203 -22.02 6.97 1.63
CA LEU A 203 -23.22 6.13 1.82
C LEU A 203 -23.41 5.72 3.29
N GLU A 204 -22.33 5.30 3.96
CA GLU A 204 -22.34 4.95 5.39
C GLU A 204 -22.73 6.14 6.25
N LYS A 205 -22.13 7.31 5.97
CA LYS A 205 -22.47 8.55 6.67
C LYS A 205 -23.95 8.93 6.48
N LEU A 206 -24.48 8.76 5.27
CA LEU A 206 -25.89 9.03 4.99
C LEU A 206 -26.81 8.05 5.75
N ALA A 207 -26.46 6.77 5.81
CA ALA A 207 -27.22 5.74 6.53
C ALA A 207 -27.28 5.93 8.06
N GLY A 208 -26.62 6.97 8.59
CA GLY A 208 -26.46 7.16 10.02
C GLY A 208 -25.48 6.17 10.64
N VAL A 209 -24.81 5.34 9.81
CA VAL A 209 -23.66 4.55 10.24
C VAL A 209 -22.50 5.52 10.37
N LYS A 210 -22.34 6.05 11.58
CA LYS A 210 -20.97 6.27 12.05
C LYS A 210 -20.33 4.90 11.97
N ILE A 211 -19.46 4.66 10.99
CA ILE A 211 -18.47 3.59 11.18
C ILE A 211 -17.79 4.01 12.46
N SER A 212 -18.10 3.30 13.54
CA SER A 212 -17.52 3.66 14.83
C SER A 212 -16.02 3.56 14.65
N ALA A 213 -15.28 4.53 15.20
CA ALA A 213 -13.82 4.43 15.19
C ALA A 213 -13.40 3.07 15.79
N THR A 214 -14.20 2.53 16.71
CA THR A 214 -14.11 1.17 17.24
C THR A 214 -14.18 0.09 16.16
N GLU A 215 -15.09 0.16 15.21
CA GLU A 215 -15.19 -0.83 14.11
C GLU A 215 -13.99 -0.75 13.16
N PHE A 216 -13.52 0.47 12.84
CA PHE A 216 -12.27 0.64 12.09
C PHE A 216 -11.06 0.11 12.87
N LEU A 217 -11.03 0.32 14.19
CA LEU A 217 -9.97 -0.20 15.04
C LEU A 217 -9.99 -1.72 15.08
N MET A 218 -11.17 -2.33 15.23
CA MET A 218 -11.34 -3.80 15.23
C MET A 218 -10.89 -4.45 13.92
N GLN A 219 -11.05 -3.76 12.79
CA GLN A 219 -10.55 -4.22 11.48
C GLN A 219 -9.03 -4.11 11.33
N ARG A 220 -8.38 -3.32 12.20
CA ARG A 220 -6.97 -2.92 12.09
C ARG A 220 -6.09 -3.34 13.27
N CYS A 221 -6.69 -3.92 14.31
CA CYS A 221 -6.00 -4.34 15.52
C CYS A 221 -5.51 -5.79 15.45
N GLU A 222 -5.69 -6.48 14.32
CA GLU A 222 -5.02 -7.76 14.12
C GLU A 222 -3.51 -7.56 14.03
N GLY A 223 -2.74 -8.59 14.37
CA GLY A 223 -1.29 -8.53 14.37
C GLY A 223 -0.73 -8.17 12.99
N ALA A 224 0.01 -7.07 12.90
CA ALA A 224 0.71 -6.67 11.68
C ALA A 224 2.14 -7.25 11.60
N GLU A 225 2.43 -8.30 12.38
CA GLU A 225 3.69 -9.01 12.30
C GLU A 225 3.92 -9.51 10.88
N ASN A 226 5.15 -9.34 10.42
CA ASN A 226 5.54 -9.87 9.16
C ASN A 226 5.77 -11.39 9.29
N PRO A 227 5.01 -12.24 8.58
CA PRO A 227 5.18 -13.70 8.67
C PRO A 227 6.54 -14.17 8.14
N TRP A 228 7.26 -13.30 7.41
CA TRP A 228 8.61 -13.55 6.91
C TRP A 228 9.67 -12.70 7.63
N ALA A 229 9.37 -12.19 8.82
CA ALA A 229 10.35 -11.50 9.65
C ALA A 229 11.60 -12.36 9.82
N ILE A 230 12.77 -11.72 9.75
CA ILE A 230 14.03 -12.43 9.93
C ILE A 230 14.09 -12.89 11.38
N ALA A 231 14.12 -14.22 11.58
CA ALA A 231 14.13 -14.81 12.91
C ALA A 231 15.27 -14.24 13.76
N ASN A 232 14.93 -13.86 14.99
CA ASN A 232 15.91 -13.49 16.01
C ASN A 232 16.56 -14.76 16.57
N ARG A 233 17.56 -15.27 15.86
CA ARG A 233 18.35 -16.44 16.24
C ARG A 233 19.84 -16.17 16.09
N ASP A 234 20.62 -16.89 16.87
CA ASP A 234 22.07 -16.88 16.75
C ASP A 234 22.52 -17.48 15.40
N ARG A 235 23.58 -16.92 14.83
CA ARG A 235 24.19 -17.34 13.56
C ARG A 235 25.71 -17.41 13.77
N PRO A 236 26.22 -18.42 14.51
CA PRO A 236 27.63 -18.49 14.92
C PRO A 236 28.59 -18.58 13.73
N ASN A 237 28.15 -19.11 12.59
CA ASN A 237 28.96 -19.26 11.38
C ASN A 237 28.95 -18.02 10.48
N ALA A 238 28.23 -16.95 10.84
CA ALA A 238 28.06 -15.78 9.97
C ALA A 238 29.40 -15.15 9.58
N GLN A 239 30.35 -15.05 10.52
CA GLN A 239 31.66 -14.47 10.24
C GLN A 239 32.47 -15.34 9.27
N PHE A 240 32.47 -16.66 9.44
CA PHE A 240 33.15 -17.58 8.52
C PHE A 240 32.65 -17.41 7.08
N TRP A 241 31.32 -17.35 6.90
CA TRP A 241 30.73 -17.17 5.57
C TRP A 241 31.03 -15.80 4.96
N ALA A 242 31.03 -14.76 5.78
CA ALA A 242 31.40 -13.40 5.38
C ALA A 242 32.86 -13.32 4.91
N ASP A 243 33.78 -13.91 5.68
CA ASP A 243 35.21 -13.95 5.35
C ASP A 243 35.46 -14.78 4.08
N LEU A 244 34.76 -15.91 3.94
CA LEU A 244 34.87 -16.73 2.73
C LEU A 244 34.40 -15.98 1.47
N LEU A 245 33.28 -15.24 1.54
CA LEU A 245 32.81 -14.40 0.43
C LEU A 245 33.81 -13.28 0.08
N ALA A 246 34.42 -12.66 1.10
CA ALA A 246 35.45 -11.65 0.92
C ALA A 246 36.67 -12.22 0.17
N GLU A 247 37.18 -13.36 0.62
CA GLU A 247 38.35 -14.02 0.00
C GLU A 247 38.03 -14.58 -1.40
N ILE A 248 36.81 -15.06 -1.65
CA ILE A 248 36.37 -15.47 -2.99
C ILE A 248 36.43 -14.27 -3.94
N THR A 249 36.00 -13.10 -3.47
CA THR A 249 36.03 -11.86 -4.25
C THR A 249 37.46 -11.45 -4.62
N ILE A 250 38.39 -11.54 -3.68
CA ILE A 250 39.83 -11.30 -3.92
C ILE A 250 40.38 -12.25 -4.98
N ALA A 251 40.10 -13.55 -4.85
CA ALA A 251 40.59 -14.56 -5.77
C ALA A 251 39.99 -14.40 -7.20
N LEU A 252 38.72 -14.01 -7.31
CA LEU A 252 38.09 -13.71 -8.61
C LEU A 252 38.72 -12.48 -9.28
N GLU A 253 39.12 -11.47 -8.51
CA GLU A 253 39.83 -10.30 -9.02
C GLU A 253 41.25 -10.65 -9.49
N GLU A 254 41.95 -11.57 -8.81
CA GLU A 254 43.24 -12.12 -9.27
C GLU A 254 43.08 -12.86 -10.61
N ILE A 255 42.06 -13.72 -10.72
CA ILE A 255 41.74 -14.43 -11.97
C ILE A 255 41.44 -13.42 -13.09
N ARG A 256 40.72 -12.33 -12.80
CA ARG A 256 40.44 -11.24 -13.76
C ARG A 256 41.71 -10.54 -14.23
N GLY A 257 42.60 -10.18 -13.31
CA GLY A 257 43.88 -9.57 -13.65
C GLY A 257 44.74 -10.47 -14.55
N ALA A 258 44.82 -11.76 -14.20
CA ALA A 258 45.63 -12.73 -14.92
C ALA A 258 45.14 -12.99 -16.36
N THR A 259 43.82 -13.00 -16.56
CA THR A 259 43.19 -13.30 -17.85
C THR A 259 43.23 -12.14 -18.85
N LYS A 260 43.28 -10.87 -18.37
CA LYS A 260 43.36 -9.68 -19.23
C LYS A 260 44.62 -9.63 -20.11
N GLY A 261 45.74 -10.20 -19.64
CA GLY A 261 47.01 -10.22 -20.36
C GLY A 261 47.33 -11.55 -21.04
N ASN A 262 46.62 -12.63 -20.69
CA ASN A 262 46.87 -14.00 -21.17
C ASN A 262 48.33 -14.49 -20.98
N LYS A 263 49.08 -13.91 -20.01
CA LYS A 263 50.52 -14.14 -19.80
C LYS A 263 50.85 -15.21 -18.75
N HIS A 264 49.87 -15.63 -17.94
CA HIS A 264 50.13 -16.56 -16.84
C HIS A 264 50.20 -18.01 -17.34
N ARG A 265 51.24 -18.73 -16.90
CA ARG A 265 51.49 -20.12 -17.33
C ARG A 265 50.34 -21.07 -16.97
N TRP A 266 49.72 -20.87 -15.81
CA TRP A 266 48.60 -21.70 -15.34
C TRP A 266 47.38 -21.69 -16.28
N LEU A 267 47.25 -20.68 -17.16
CA LEU A 267 46.16 -20.60 -18.12
C LEU A 267 46.22 -21.67 -19.22
N ARG A 268 47.40 -22.27 -19.45
CA ARG A 268 47.69 -23.14 -20.61
C ARG A 268 48.35 -24.47 -20.24
N ASP A 269 48.75 -24.64 -18.98
CA ASP A 269 49.56 -25.77 -18.52
C ASP A 269 48.92 -26.41 -17.29
N ILE A 270 48.62 -27.70 -17.37
CA ILE A 270 47.91 -28.44 -16.33
C ILE A 270 48.68 -28.50 -15.01
N THR A 271 50.01 -28.58 -15.05
CA THR A 271 50.86 -28.66 -13.86
C THR A 271 50.92 -27.30 -13.17
N ALA A 272 51.12 -26.22 -13.93
CA ALA A 272 51.08 -24.85 -13.42
C ALA A 272 49.68 -24.48 -12.93
N PHE A 273 48.61 -25.03 -13.52
CA PHE A 273 47.24 -24.89 -13.03
C PHE A 273 47.07 -25.51 -11.64
N ALA A 274 47.44 -26.78 -11.49
CA ALA A 274 47.32 -27.49 -10.21
C ALA A 274 48.15 -26.82 -9.10
N ALA A 275 49.31 -26.24 -9.43
CA ALA A 275 50.13 -25.49 -8.49
C ALA A 275 49.52 -24.13 -8.08
N ALA A 276 48.87 -23.42 -9.01
CA ALA A 276 48.26 -22.12 -8.73
C ALA A 276 46.89 -22.22 -8.04
N TRP A 277 46.18 -23.34 -8.25
CA TRP A 277 44.81 -23.58 -7.79
C TRP A 277 44.69 -24.98 -7.17
N PRO A 278 45.30 -25.21 -5.99
CA PRO A 278 45.31 -26.53 -5.35
C PRO A 278 43.91 -26.97 -4.89
N THR A 279 43.75 -28.28 -4.68
CA THR A 279 42.56 -28.85 -4.05
C THR A 279 42.58 -28.55 -2.56
N VAL A 280 41.43 -28.11 -2.01
CA VAL A 280 41.25 -27.84 -0.58
C VAL A 280 40.02 -28.60 -0.13
N GLY A 281 40.22 -29.60 0.74
CA GLY A 281 39.19 -30.57 1.11
C GLY A 281 38.52 -31.19 -0.12
N GLU A 282 37.21 -31.03 -0.21
CA GLU A 282 36.33 -31.47 -1.28
C GLU A 282 36.31 -30.55 -2.51
N VAL A 283 36.86 -29.32 -2.40
CA VAL A 283 36.85 -28.34 -3.49
C VAL A 283 38.09 -28.55 -4.36
N ALA A 284 37.91 -29.24 -5.48
CA ALA A 284 38.97 -29.57 -6.44
C ALA A 284 38.80 -28.82 -7.78
N PRO A 285 39.54 -27.73 -8.03
CA PRO A 285 39.61 -27.09 -9.35
C PRO A 285 40.17 -28.03 -10.42
N ARG A 286 39.65 -27.96 -11.66
CA ARG A 286 40.07 -28.83 -12.76
C ARG A 286 40.46 -28.03 -14.00
N PHE A 287 41.68 -28.26 -14.50
CA PHE A 287 42.16 -27.62 -15.73
C PHE A 287 41.26 -27.91 -16.93
N LYS A 288 40.76 -29.14 -17.04
CA LYS A 288 39.82 -29.54 -18.10
C LYS A 288 38.55 -28.67 -18.12
N ALA A 289 37.98 -28.34 -16.95
CA ALA A 289 36.80 -27.47 -16.87
C ALA A 289 37.14 -26.02 -17.26
N TRP A 290 38.34 -25.55 -16.95
CA TRP A 290 38.85 -24.26 -17.41
C TRP A 290 39.04 -24.21 -18.94
N ASP A 291 39.46 -25.32 -19.54
CA ASP A 291 39.80 -25.43 -20.96
C ASP A 291 38.57 -25.70 -21.87
N GLU A 292 37.57 -26.47 -21.40
CA GLU A 292 36.45 -26.97 -22.21
C GLU A 292 35.21 -26.05 -22.30
N GLY A 293 35.10 -24.95 -21.54
CA GLY A 293 33.81 -24.27 -21.31
C GLY A 293 33.73 -22.78 -21.64
N GLY A 294 32.55 -22.34 -22.11
CA GLY A 294 32.14 -20.94 -22.30
C GLY A 294 32.22 -20.13 -21.01
N LYS A 295 33.42 -19.60 -20.75
CA LYS A 295 33.88 -18.95 -19.51
C LYS A 295 32.81 -18.01 -18.93
N PRO A 296 32.22 -18.29 -17.75
CA PRO A 296 31.42 -17.33 -16.97
C PRO A 296 32.14 -15.99 -16.71
N PHE A 297 33.47 -16.01 -16.82
CA PHE A 297 34.28 -14.80 -16.87
C PHE A 297 33.84 -13.80 -17.95
N ALA A 298 33.34 -14.24 -19.11
CA ALA A 298 32.84 -13.35 -20.16
C ALA A 298 31.69 -12.47 -19.66
N SER A 299 30.74 -13.01 -18.87
CA SER A 299 29.68 -12.21 -18.24
C SER A 299 30.20 -11.34 -17.09
N LEU A 300 31.19 -11.79 -16.32
CA LEU A 300 31.83 -10.98 -15.26
C LEU A 300 32.66 -9.81 -15.84
N SER A 301 33.20 -9.95 -17.06
CA SER A 301 34.01 -8.95 -17.76
C SER A 301 33.20 -7.81 -18.42
N GLN A 302 31.88 -8.01 -18.64
CA GLN A 302 30.97 -6.99 -19.20
C GLN A 302 30.75 -5.78 -18.27
N HIS A 303 31.21 -5.89 -17.02
CA HIS A 303 31.07 -4.86 -15.99
C HIS A 303 32.28 -3.91 -15.91
N ASN A 304 33.28 -4.06 -16.78
CA ASN A 304 34.46 -3.20 -16.81
C ASN A 304 34.08 -1.74 -17.13
N GLY A 305 34.13 -0.88 -16.11
CA GLY A 305 34.14 0.58 -16.26
C GLY A 305 32.80 1.31 -16.07
N LYS A 306 31.73 0.63 -15.64
CA LYS A 306 30.47 1.31 -15.28
C LYS A 306 29.79 0.68 -14.07
N ARG A 307 29.84 1.33 -12.88
CA ARG A 307 28.85 1.23 -11.76
C ARG A 307 28.31 -0.18 -11.36
N THR A 308 28.99 -1.26 -11.76
CA THR A 308 28.74 -2.69 -11.53
C THR A 308 30.12 -3.34 -11.64
N GLY A 309 30.49 -4.23 -10.71
CA GLY A 309 31.84 -4.80 -10.60
C GLY A 309 31.94 -5.70 -9.37
N PHE A 310 33.14 -6.18 -9.05
CA PHE A 310 33.37 -6.85 -7.76
C PHE A 310 33.30 -5.83 -6.62
N THR A 311 32.59 -6.20 -5.55
CA THR A 311 32.49 -5.40 -4.32
C THR A 311 33.86 -5.27 -3.64
N ASN A 312 34.06 -4.22 -2.84
CA ASN A 312 35.10 -4.22 -1.81
C ASN A 312 34.95 -5.47 -0.90
N PRO A 313 35.99 -6.32 -0.75
CA PRO A 313 35.95 -7.47 0.17
C PRO A 313 35.51 -7.12 1.60
N ASP A 314 35.86 -5.95 2.11
CA ASP A 314 35.48 -5.54 3.48
C ASP A 314 33.97 -5.39 3.66
N ALA A 315 33.23 -5.07 2.59
CA ALA A 315 31.77 -5.00 2.65
C ALA A 315 31.13 -6.37 2.89
N TYR A 316 31.78 -7.48 2.52
CA TYR A 316 31.32 -8.82 2.89
C TYR A 316 31.59 -9.11 4.36
N ARG A 317 32.77 -8.73 4.88
CA ARG A 317 33.15 -8.91 6.28
C ARG A 317 32.22 -8.18 7.24
N ASP A 318 31.60 -7.11 6.77
CA ASP A 318 30.60 -6.33 7.49
C ASP A 318 29.18 -6.92 7.47
N LEU A 319 28.89 -7.94 6.67
CA LEU A 319 27.52 -8.47 6.58
C LEU A 319 26.93 -8.99 7.91
N PRO A 320 27.69 -9.64 8.82
CA PRO A 320 27.14 -10.10 10.10
C PRO A 320 26.53 -8.96 10.92
N ARG A 321 27.15 -7.77 10.94
CA ARG A 321 26.61 -6.60 11.66
C ARG A 321 25.33 -6.04 11.03
N MET A 322 25.12 -6.27 9.73
CA MET A 322 23.94 -5.78 9.00
C MET A 322 22.67 -6.61 9.26
N ILE A 323 22.80 -7.87 9.72
CA ILE A 323 21.66 -8.75 9.99
C ILE A 323 20.74 -8.15 11.06
N ALA A 324 21.31 -7.54 12.11
CA ALA A 324 20.53 -6.92 13.18
C ALA A 324 19.68 -5.74 12.67
N LEU A 325 20.22 -4.95 11.73
CA LEU A 325 19.48 -3.87 11.08
C LEU A 325 18.30 -4.42 10.28
N ALA A 326 18.54 -5.47 9.49
CA ALA A 326 17.50 -6.13 8.70
C ALA A 326 16.42 -6.76 9.58
N GLN A 327 16.80 -7.39 10.69
CA GLN A 327 15.87 -7.95 11.67
C GLN A 327 14.93 -6.88 12.23
N ALA A 328 15.48 -5.75 12.68
CA ALA A 328 14.70 -4.64 13.24
C ALA A 328 13.62 -4.15 12.26
N HIS A 329 13.98 -3.91 11.01
CA HIS A 329 13.04 -3.41 10.00
C HIS A 329 12.12 -4.48 9.41
N SER A 330 12.42 -5.77 9.60
CA SER A 330 11.59 -6.87 9.08
C SER A 330 10.41 -7.25 9.95
N ARG A 331 10.35 -6.76 11.19
CA ARG A 331 9.38 -7.23 12.21
C ARG A 331 7.92 -7.00 11.81
N TYR A 332 7.62 -5.87 11.18
CA TYR A 332 6.25 -5.48 10.86
C TYR A 332 6.04 -5.17 9.38
N ASN A 333 4.84 -5.48 8.90
CA ASN A 333 4.42 -5.14 7.55
C ASN A 333 3.69 -3.79 7.52
N TRP A 334 4.43 -2.71 7.31
CA TRP A 334 3.91 -1.35 7.22
C TRP A 334 2.99 -1.12 6.00
N LYS A 335 3.02 -2.04 5.02
CA LYS A 335 2.17 -2.04 3.82
C LYS A 335 0.80 -2.69 4.07
N SER A 336 0.60 -3.35 5.21
CA SER A 336 -0.71 -3.87 5.61
C SER A 336 -1.68 -2.76 6.03
N ASP A 337 -2.97 -3.09 6.12
CA ASP A 337 -4.00 -2.22 6.72
C ASP A 337 -4.01 -2.27 8.25
N GLN A 338 -3.42 -3.31 8.82
CA GLN A 338 -3.22 -3.50 10.27
C GLN A 338 -2.20 -2.50 10.84
N ILE A 339 -2.37 -2.13 12.11
CA ILE A 339 -1.49 -1.19 12.82
C ILE A 339 -0.25 -1.95 13.37
N PRO A 340 0.96 -1.66 12.89
CA PRO A 340 2.20 -2.28 13.39
C PRO A 340 2.40 -2.08 14.88
N GLY A 341 2.63 -3.15 15.64
CA GLY A 341 2.98 -3.08 17.06
C GLY A 341 1.99 -2.29 17.92
N LEU A 342 0.68 -2.40 17.66
CA LEU A 342 -0.35 -1.66 18.40
C LEU A 342 -0.31 -1.90 19.91
N ASP A 343 0.08 -3.10 20.33
CA ASP A 343 0.31 -3.52 21.71
C ASP A 343 1.42 -2.71 22.41
N VAL A 344 2.43 -2.26 21.66
CA VAL A 344 3.47 -1.37 22.17
C VAL A 344 2.88 0.02 22.49
N LEU A 345 2.04 0.54 21.59
CA LEU A 345 1.46 1.87 21.71
C LEU A 345 0.35 1.97 22.76
N ALA A 346 -0.57 1.00 22.80
CA ALA A 346 -1.82 1.15 23.51
C ALA A 346 -2.28 -0.15 24.15
N ASP A 347 -2.90 -0.02 25.32
CA ASP A 347 -3.63 -1.11 25.98
C ASP A 347 -5.12 -0.99 25.63
N LEU A 348 -5.58 -1.79 24.67
CA LEU A 348 -6.97 -1.70 24.19
C LEU A 348 -7.99 -2.22 25.22
N GLU A 349 -7.56 -2.88 26.30
CA GLU A 349 -8.47 -3.23 27.40
C GLU A 349 -8.94 -1.97 28.16
N ASN A 350 -8.16 -0.88 28.06
CA ASN A 350 -8.52 0.42 28.61
C ASN A 350 -9.32 1.26 27.58
N PRO A 351 -10.56 1.68 27.91
CA PRO A 351 -11.39 2.49 27.00
C PRO A 351 -10.78 3.83 26.60
N GLN A 352 -9.93 4.42 27.44
CA GLN A 352 -9.29 5.70 27.14
C GLN A 352 -8.15 5.54 26.13
N TRP A 353 -7.39 4.44 26.21
CA TRP A 353 -6.40 4.07 25.21
C TRP A 353 -7.07 3.76 23.87
N THR A 354 -8.20 3.04 23.91
CA THR A 354 -9.05 2.82 22.74
C THR A 354 -9.48 4.15 22.12
N ALA A 355 -10.02 5.08 22.91
CA ALA A 355 -10.42 6.40 22.43
C ALA A 355 -9.25 7.21 21.83
N LEU A 356 -8.05 7.11 22.40
CA LEU A 356 -6.84 7.76 21.87
C LEU A 356 -6.46 7.17 20.50
N VAL A 357 -6.44 5.85 20.37
CA VAL A 357 -6.13 5.17 19.09
C VAL A 357 -7.19 5.45 18.04
N GLU A 358 -8.47 5.49 18.44
CA GLU A 358 -9.60 5.87 17.59
C GLU A 358 -9.45 7.28 17.01
N GLN A 359 -8.95 8.23 17.81
CA GLN A 359 -8.62 9.55 17.31
C GLN A 359 -7.46 9.50 16.30
N LEU A 360 -6.45 8.66 16.51
CA LEU A 360 -5.32 8.53 15.56
C LEU A 360 -5.75 7.95 14.20
N ILE A 361 -6.66 6.96 14.16
CA ILE A 361 -7.12 6.34 12.91
C ILE A 361 -8.16 7.17 12.13
N THR A 362 -8.91 8.06 12.79
CA THR A 362 -10.01 8.83 12.16
C THR A 362 -9.57 10.17 11.58
N GLN A 363 -8.27 10.44 11.54
CA GLN A 363 -7.75 11.72 11.06
C GLN A 363 -7.97 11.93 9.57
N ARG A 364 -8.58 13.07 9.23
CA ARG A 364 -8.68 13.52 7.84
C ARG A 364 -7.31 13.89 7.31
N ARG A 365 -7.12 13.74 5.99
CA ARG A 365 -5.88 14.14 5.30
C ARG A 365 -5.61 15.63 5.46
N ALA A 366 -4.70 15.96 6.37
CA ALA A 366 -4.14 17.30 6.56
C ALA A 366 -2.61 17.17 6.70
N THR A 367 -1.89 18.26 6.46
CA THR A 367 -0.43 18.33 6.68
C THR A 367 -0.07 18.69 8.12
N GLN A 368 -1.02 19.23 8.88
CA GLN A 368 -0.90 19.64 10.27
C GLN A 368 -2.18 19.27 11.04
N ALA A 369 -2.05 19.11 12.35
CA ALA A 369 -3.17 18.94 13.25
C ALA A 369 -4.05 20.22 13.30
N THR A 370 -5.34 20.04 13.58
CA THR A 370 -6.23 21.17 13.88
C THR A 370 -6.19 21.47 15.37
N LYS A 371 -6.37 22.75 15.77
CA LYS A 371 -6.43 23.12 17.19
C LYS A 371 -7.48 22.36 18.00
N ALA A 372 -8.61 22.01 17.38
CA ALA A 372 -9.64 21.21 18.02
C ALA A 372 -9.13 19.79 18.31
N TRP A 373 -8.45 19.18 17.33
CA TRP A 373 -7.83 17.88 17.51
C TRP A 373 -6.75 17.90 18.59
N GLU A 374 -5.85 18.88 18.57
CA GLU A 374 -4.78 19.02 19.58
C GLU A 374 -5.34 19.08 21.00
N ARG A 375 -6.38 19.90 21.19
CA ARG A 375 -7.07 20.02 22.49
C ARG A 375 -7.69 18.69 22.92
N ASP A 376 -8.41 18.03 22.03
CA ASP A 376 -9.11 16.79 22.35
C ASP A 376 -8.11 15.64 22.63
N MET A 377 -7.00 15.57 21.88
CA MET A 377 -5.90 14.64 22.14
C MET A 377 -5.22 14.89 23.47
N LEU A 378 -4.91 16.15 23.81
CA LEU A 378 -4.30 16.49 25.09
C LEU A 378 -5.20 16.12 26.28
N ALA A 379 -6.52 16.30 26.15
CA ALA A 379 -7.48 15.87 27.17
C ALA A 379 -7.45 14.35 27.38
N LEU A 380 -7.38 13.56 26.30
CA LEU A 380 -7.21 12.10 26.39
C LEU A 380 -5.88 11.72 27.04
N CYS A 381 -4.78 12.38 26.65
CA CYS A 381 -3.46 12.13 27.22
C CYS A 381 -3.40 12.46 28.72
N GLN A 382 -4.05 13.55 29.15
CA GLN A 382 -4.14 13.91 30.57
C GLN A 382 -4.88 12.84 31.38
N THR A 383 -5.92 12.24 30.80
CA THR A 383 -6.70 11.19 31.47
C THR A 383 -5.90 9.88 31.62
N LEU A 384 -5.09 9.55 30.61
CA LEU A 384 -4.21 8.38 30.59
C LEU A 384 -2.90 8.55 31.39
N GLY A 385 -2.52 9.80 31.67
CA GLY A 385 -1.18 10.16 32.15
C GLY A 385 -0.26 10.47 30.98
N VAL A 386 0.11 11.76 30.84
CA VAL A 386 0.88 12.27 29.70
C VAL A 386 2.24 11.57 29.56
N GLU A 387 2.92 11.30 30.67
CA GLU A 387 4.22 10.61 30.68
C GLU A 387 4.11 9.16 30.13
N THR A 388 3.03 8.46 30.49
CA THR A 388 2.75 7.11 29.99
C THR A 388 2.51 7.12 28.49
N VAL A 389 1.73 8.10 28.01
CA VAL A 389 1.46 8.28 26.58
C VAL A 389 2.73 8.63 25.82
N GLU A 390 3.52 9.57 26.33
CA GLU A 390 4.80 9.97 25.74
C GLU A 390 5.75 8.78 25.60
N MET A 391 5.93 7.99 26.66
CA MET A 391 6.78 6.80 26.63
C MET A 391 6.34 5.81 25.56
N LYS A 392 5.06 5.40 25.58
CA LYS A 392 4.52 4.41 24.63
C LYS A 392 4.52 4.91 23.19
N LEU A 393 4.25 6.20 22.98
CA LEU A 393 4.28 6.82 21.66
C LEU A 393 5.70 6.78 21.07
N HIS A 394 6.71 7.12 21.87
CA HIS A 394 8.09 7.05 21.43
C HIS A 394 8.56 5.62 21.19
N ASP A 395 8.19 4.67 22.04
CA ASP A 395 8.53 3.26 21.86
C ASP A 395 7.89 2.70 20.58
N TRP A 396 6.67 3.12 20.28
CA TRP A 396 5.97 2.75 19.05
C TRP A 396 6.60 3.39 17.80
N LEU A 397 6.90 4.69 17.83
CA LEU A 397 7.58 5.39 16.74
C LEU A 397 8.95 4.76 16.46
N ALA A 398 9.66 4.30 17.50
CA ALA A 398 10.93 3.61 17.34
C ALA A 398 10.82 2.31 16.54
N LEU A 399 9.66 1.63 16.52
CA LEU A 399 9.43 0.46 15.66
C LEU A 399 9.50 0.82 14.16
N PHE A 400 9.16 2.07 13.82
CA PHE A 400 9.22 2.58 12.45
C PHE A 400 10.62 3.08 12.09
N HIS A 401 11.22 3.88 12.98
CA HIS A 401 12.39 4.70 12.67
C HIS A 401 13.68 4.31 13.39
N THR A 402 13.70 3.21 14.15
CA THR A 402 14.91 2.78 14.88
C THR A 402 15.32 1.38 14.43
N PRO A 403 16.53 1.22 13.87
CA PRO A 403 17.50 2.26 13.51
C PRO A 403 16.96 3.27 12.47
N ALA A 404 17.45 4.52 12.51
CA ALA A 404 17.04 5.52 11.54
C ALA A 404 17.60 5.19 10.17
N LEU A 405 16.77 5.25 9.12
CA LEU A 405 17.23 4.94 7.78
C LEU A 405 17.77 6.18 7.09
N ASP A 406 18.94 6.03 6.49
CA ASP A 406 19.38 6.80 5.34
C ASP A 406 19.71 5.84 4.19
N MET A 407 20.28 6.37 3.11
CA MET A 407 20.65 5.57 1.96
C MET A 407 21.69 4.47 2.25
N ALA A 408 22.65 4.75 3.13
CA ALA A 408 23.67 3.76 3.50
C ALA A 408 23.04 2.67 4.37
N VAL A 409 22.30 3.06 5.42
CA VAL A 409 21.62 2.11 6.32
C VAL A 409 20.58 1.28 5.56
N TYR A 410 19.83 1.85 4.61
CA TYR A 410 18.91 1.09 3.77
C TYR A 410 19.63 0.03 2.93
N THR A 411 20.80 0.37 2.39
CA THR A 411 21.63 -0.59 1.65
C THR A 411 22.12 -1.71 2.57
N ASP A 412 22.56 -1.37 3.79
CA ASP A 412 22.96 -2.34 4.81
C ASP A 412 21.80 -3.25 5.21
N VAL A 413 20.58 -2.71 5.39
CA VAL A 413 19.38 -3.50 5.65
C VAL A 413 19.11 -4.50 4.53
N CYS A 414 19.21 -4.09 3.27
CA CYS A 414 19.02 -4.99 2.13
C CYS A 414 20.10 -6.07 2.07
N ASN A 415 21.35 -5.71 2.35
CA ASN A 415 22.48 -6.65 2.40
C ASN A 415 22.31 -7.65 3.54
N GLY A 416 21.88 -7.19 4.72
CA GLY A 416 21.56 -8.03 5.87
C GLY A 416 20.42 -9.01 5.60
N GLU A 417 19.34 -8.57 4.93
CA GLU A 417 18.22 -9.44 4.51
C GLU A 417 18.73 -10.58 3.63
N ARG A 418 19.48 -10.26 2.58
CA ARG A 418 20.00 -11.27 1.65
C ARG A 418 21.02 -12.18 2.32
N PHE A 419 21.85 -11.64 3.20
CA PHE A 419 22.86 -12.43 3.89
C PHE A 419 22.25 -13.39 4.91
N ALA A 420 21.22 -12.95 5.65
CA ALA A 420 20.46 -13.85 6.54
C ALA A 420 19.89 -15.04 5.77
N ALA A 421 19.31 -14.82 4.59
CA ALA A 421 18.80 -15.90 3.74
C ALA A 421 19.92 -16.75 3.10
N ALA A 422 21.10 -16.17 2.84
CA ALA A 422 22.24 -16.87 2.27
C ALA A 422 22.89 -17.82 3.28
N ILE A 423 23.12 -17.38 4.51
CA ILE A 423 23.71 -18.21 5.58
C ILE A 423 22.92 -19.50 5.76
N ASP A 424 21.59 -19.39 5.84
CA ASP A 424 20.73 -20.55 6.05
C ASP A 424 20.93 -21.63 4.98
N ARG A 425 21.15 -21.23 3.72
CA ARG A 425 21.44 -22.14 2.61
C ARG A 425 22.89 -22.64 2.61
N LEU A 426 23.82 -21.85 3.11
CA LEU A 426 25.23 -22.21 3.21
C LEU A 426 25.44 -23.25 4.31
N ASP A 427 24.87 -23.03 5.49
CA ASP A 427 24.90 -23.97 6.61
C ASP A 427 24.22 -25.30 6.24
N GLU A 428 23.13 -25.27 5.46
CA GLU A 428 22.47 -26.49 4.98
C GLU A 428 23.30 -27.25 3.93
N ALA A 429 23.87 -26.53 2.95
CA ALA A 429 24.62 -27.14 1.86
C ALA A 429 26.01 -27.63 2.31
N HIS A 430 26.61 -26.96 3.28
CA HIS A 430 28.01 -27.11 3.69
C HIS A 430 28.18 -27.05 5.21
N PRO A 431 27.50 -27.91 5.99
CA PRO A 431 27.42 -27.82 7.44
C PRO A 431 28.79 -27.95 8.14
N ASP A 432 29.70 -28.73 7.57
CA ASP A 432 31.01 -29.00 8.16
C ASP A 432 32.07 -27.93 7.83
N TRP A 433 31.83 -27.07 6.85
CA TRP A 433 32.85 -26.15 6.32
C TRP A 433 33.37 -25.17 7.38
N PRO A 434 32.52 -24.51 8.19
CA PRO A 434 32.99 -23.58 9.21
C PRO A 434 33.97 -24.24 10.18
N ALA A 435 33.70 -25.48 10.61
CA ALA A 435 34.59 -26.21 11.53
C ALA A 435 35.86 -26.74 10.83
N ARG A 436 35.73 -27.27 9.61
CA ARG A 436 36.83 -27.92 8.88
C ARG A 436 37.83 -26.93 8.30
N HIS A 437 37.36 -25.77 7.84
CA HIS A 437 38.15 -24.82 7.06
C HIS A 437 38.41 -23.48 7.75
N ALA A 438 38.07 -23.34 9.03
CA ALA A 438 38.31 -22.11 9.81
C ALA A 438 39.77 -21.59 9.70
N GLY A 439 40.75 -22.50 9.66
CA GLY A 439 42.17 -22.17 9.56
C GLY A 439 42.69 -21.94 8.14
N GLU A 440 41.88 -22.17 7.11
CA GLU A 440 42.33 -22.16 5.70
C GLU A 440 41.34 -21.46 4.74
N ILE A 441 40.56 -20.50 5.26
CA ILE A 441 39.52 -19.76 4.50
C ILE A 441 40.05 -19.23 3.16
N ALA A 442 41.23 -18.61 3.15
CA ALA A 442 41.83 -18.07 1.92
C ALA A 442 42.14 -19.16 0.87
N ALA A 443 42.61 -20.33 1.30
CA ALA A 443 42.89 -21.44 0.39
C ALA A 443 41.59 -22.02 -0.17
N LEU A 444 40.58 -22.25 0.69
CA LEU A 444 39.25 -22.68 0.29
C LEU A 444 38.62 -21.70 -0.71
N ALA A 445 38.71 -20.40 -0.42
CA ALA A 445 38.19 -19.33 -1.27
C ALA A 445 38.80 -19.34 -2.68
N ARG A 446 40.12 -19.51 -2.79
CA ARG A 446 40.80 -19.63 -4.08
C ARG A 446 40.30 -20.83 -4.89
N ALA A 447 40.10 -21.97 -4.23
CA ALA A 447 39.57 -23.17 -4.88
C ALA A 447 38.12 -22.94 -5.35
N VAL A 448 37.26 -22.35 -4.51
CA VAL A 448 35.87 -22.00 -4.86
C VAL A 448 35.82 -21.00 -6.02
N ALA A 449 36.60 -19.93 -5.96
CA ALA A 449 36.65 -18.89 -6.99
C ALA A 449 37.00 -19.47 -8.36
N MET A 450 37.97 -20.40 -8.43
CA MET A 450 38.32 -21.05 -9.69
C MET A 450 37.21 -21.97 -10.22
N LYS A 451 36.52 -22.73 -9.35
CA LYS A 451 35.36 -23.54 -9.76
C LYS A 451 34.22 -22.67 -10.29
N VAL A 452 33.96 -21.54 -9.64
CA VAL A 452 32.96 -20.55 -10.11
C VAL A 452 33.39 -19.94 -11.45
N ALA A 453 34.64 -19.51 -11.58
CA ALA A 453 35.16 -18.85 -12.80
C ALA A 453 35.24 -19.78 -14.02
N SER A 454 35.45 -21.08 -13.80
CA SER A 454 35.48 -22.11 -14.84
C SER A 454 34.09 -22.66 -15.20
N GLY A 455 33.05 -22.34 -14.43
CA GLY A 455 31.72 -22.90 -14.62
C GLY A 455 31.53 -24.32 -14.06
N ASP A 456 32.52 -24.87 -13.34
CA ASP A 456 32.45 -26.16 -12.63
C ASP A 456 31.85 -26.02 -11.23
N GLY A 457 30.73 -25.30 -11.12
CA GLY A 457 30.06 -25.00 -9.86
C GLY A 457 29.36 -26.21 -9.20
N LYS A 458 29.50 -27.43 -9.74
CA LYS A 458 28.87 -28.62 -9.16
C LYS A 458 29.38 -28.85 -7.73
N GLY A 459 28.44 -29.01 -6.81
CA GLY A 459 28.71 -29.17 -5.38
C GLY A 459 29.04 -27.87 -4.65
N ILE A 460 29.10 -26.72 -5.32
CA ILE A 460 29.25 -25.41 -4.68
C ILE A 460 27.85 -24.81 -4.47
N CYS A 461 27.60 -24.27 -3.28
CA CYS A 461 26.31 -23.65 -2.99
C CYS A 461 26.16 -22.38 -3.84
N GLY A 462 25.03 -22.23 -4.52
CA GLY A 462 24.73 -21.07 -5.36
C GLY A 462 24.62 -19.74 -4.58
N ALA A 463 24.66 -19.77 -3.24
CA ALA A 463 24.72 -18.59 -2.40
C ALA A 463 26.14 -17.95 -2.31
N LEU A 464 27.19 -18.66 -2.74
CA LEU A 464 28.57 -18.14 -2.83
C LEU A 464 28.76 -17.29 -4.10
N GLN A 465 27.95 -16.25 -4.25
CA GLN A 465 28.02 -15.30 -5.36
C GLN A 465 28.58 -13.97 -4.87
N SER A 466 29.59 -13.44 -5.56
CA SER A 466 30.31 -12.22 -5.18
C SER A 466 30.03 -11.01 -6.09
N GLN A 467 28.86 -10.96 -6.70
CA GLN A 467 28.49 -9.91 -7.66
C GLN A 467 27.93 -8.67 -6.95
N LEU A 468 27.97 -7.50 -7.58
CA LEU A 468 27.12 -6.37 -7.22
C LEU A 468 25.88 -6.37 -8.11
N ILE A 469 24.70 -6.32 -7.50
CA ILE A 469 23.44 -6.14 -8.23
C ILE A 469 23.01 -4.68 -8.12
N ARG A 470 22.71 -4.08 -9.27
CA ARG A 470 22.00 -2.79 -9.28
C ARG A 470 20.61 -2.99 -8.70
N LEU A 471 20.26 -2.15 -7.75
CA LEU A 471 18.86 -1.84 -7.53
C LEU A 471 18.36 -1.16 -8.81
N ASP A 472 17.36 -1.76 -9.46
CA ASP A 472 16.85 -1.32 -10.77
C ASP A 472 16.22 0.10 -10.78
N ASP A 473 16.23 0.82 -9.65
CA ASP A 473 15.67 2.18 -9.51
C ASP A 473 16.73 3.31 -9.35
N HIS A 474 18.01 3.07 -9.65
CA HIS A 474 19.07 4.04 -9.32
C HIS A 474 19.63 4.81 -10.51
N VAL A 475 18.89 5.86 -10.87
CA VAL A 475 19.41 7.01 -11.61
C VAL A 475 19.59 8.18 -10.63
N TYR A 476 20.80 8.40 -10.09
CA TYR A 476 21.37 9.75 -10.02
C TYR A 476 22.86 9.78 -9.62
N LYS A 477 23.55 10.79 -10.18
CA LYS A 477 24.87 11.39 -9.88
C LYS A 477 26.05 10.45 -9.54
N ASN A 478 26.98 10.35 -10.49
CA ASN A 478 28.26 9.62 -10.45
C ASN A 478 29.25 10.10 -9.37
N THR A 479 28.85 10.23 -8.11
CA THR A 479 29.65 10.92 -7.08
C THR A 479 30.12 10.03 -5.93
N ARG A 480 29.80 8.74 -5.89
CA ARG A 480 30.31 7.80 -4.86
C ARG A 480 30.87 6.51 -5.46
N VAL A 481 31.85 5.94 -4.75
CA VAL A 481 32.38 4.56 -4.96
C VAL A 481 31.20 3.58 -4.83
N THR A 482 31.29 2.42 -5.50
CA THR A 482 30.12 1.59 -5.80
C THR A 482 29.73 0.69 -4.62
N ASP A 483 29.02 1.23 -3.63
CA ASP A 483 28.50 0.48 -2.47
C ASP A 483 27.09 -0.07 -2.76
N GLY A 484 26.94 -0.87 -3.83
CA GLY A 484 25.64 -1.44 -4.22
C GLY A 484 25.19 -2.61 -3.34
N ILE A 485 23.97 -3.11 -3.56
CA ILE A 485 23.55 -4.36 -2.89
C ILE A 485 24.36 -5.54 -3.44
N LEU A 486 24.85 -6.37 -2.55
CA LEU A 486 25.51 -7.62 -2.89
C LEU A 486 24.56 -8.57 -3.63
N GLY A 487 25.08 -9.22 -4.66
CA GLY A 487 24.41 -10.19 -5.51
C GLY A 487 24.17 -11.54 -4.86
N LEU A 488 23.89 -11.52 -3.56
CA LEU A 488 23.41 -12.65 -2.80
C LEU A 488 21.98 -12.99 -3.23
N ALA A 489 21.61 -14.25 -3.11
CA ALA A 489 20.31 -14.74 -3.55
C ALA A 489 19.19 -13.97 -2.84
N LYS A 490 18.24 -13.44 -3.63
CA LYS A 490 17.03 -12.83 -3.06
C LYS A 490 16.22 -13.89 -2.32
N PRO A 491 15.67 -13.58 -1.13
CA PRO A 491 14.66 -14.42 -0.53
C PRO A 491 13.44 -14.52 -1.46
N SER A 492 12.80 -15.68 -1.50
CA SER A 492 11.56 -15.90 -2.23
C SER A 492 10.47 -16.12 -1.19
N TYR A 493 9.53 -15.18 -1.10
CA TYR A 493 8.44 -15.27 -0.15
C TYR A 493 7.24 -15.92 -0.84
N LYS A 494 6.80 -17.03 -0.27
CA LYS A 494 5.59 -17.75 -0.70
C LYS A 494 4.44 -17.34 0.20
N HIS A 495 3.36 -16.89 -0.41
CA HIS A 495 2.10 -16.67 0.29
C HIS A 495 1.47 -18.01 0.69
N SER A 496 0.53 -17.95 1.64
CA SER A 496 -0.25 -19.10 2.12
C SER A 496 -1.08 -19.78 1.01
N ASP A 497 -1.39 -19.07 -0.08
CA ASP A 497 -2.06 -19.60 -1.27
C ASP A 497 -1.10 -20.27 -2.28
N GLY A 498 0.18 -20.40 -1.94
CA GLY A 498 1.21 -21.03 -2.76
C GLY A 498 1.82 -20.14 -3.84
N ARG A 499 1.33 -18.90 -4.02
CA ARG A 499 1.91 -17.95 -4.98
C ARG A 499 3.23 -17.42 -4.43
N SER A 500 4.27 -17.49 -5.25
CA SER A 500 5.53 -16.81 -4.98
C SER A 500 5.42 -15.39 -5.51
N THR A 501 5.55 -14.39 -4.65
CA THR A 501 5.69 -12.99 -5.07
C THR A 501 7.15 -12.57 -4.95
N TYR A 502 7.58 -11.69 -5.85
CA TYR A 502 8.89 -11.02 -5.74
C TYR A 502 8.81 -9.86 -4.74
N GLU A 503 8.18 -10.07 -3.57
CA GLU A 503 8.24 -9.08 -2.50
C GLU A 503 9.63 -9.16 -1.83
N SER A 504 10.07 -8.04 -1.28
CA SER A 504 11.33 -7.86 -0.55
C SER A 504 11.03 -7.18 0.78
N LEU A 505 11.95 -7.22 1.74
CA LEU A 505 11.85 -6.41 2.96
C LEU A 505 11.49 -4.95 2.64
N THR A 506 12.13 -4.41 1.61
CA THR A 506 11.90 -3.05 1.11
C THR A 506 10.48 -2.79 0.63
N THR A 507 9.73 -3.84 0.25
CA THR A 507 8.32 -3.75 -0.11
C THR A 507 7.43 -3.61 1.12
N TRP A 508 7.73 -4.34 2.20
CA TRP A 508 6.94 -4.33 3.44
C TRP A 508 7.18 -3.11 4.32
N MET A 509 8.35 -2.49 4.17
CA MET A 509 8.67 -1.21 4.81
C MET A 509 7.90 -0.02 4.22
N ARG A 510 7.24 -0.19 3.06
CA ARG A 510 6.40 0.86 2.44
C ARG A 510 5.11 1.04 3.24
N LEU A 511 4.64 2.28 3.35
CA LEU A 511 3.41 2.59 4.07
C LEU A 511 2.16 2.33 3.22
N SER A 512 1.17 1.65 3.82
CA SER A 512 -0.21 1.67 3.33
C SER A 512 -0.86 3.05 3.50
N VAL A 513 -2.08 3.24 2.99
CA VAL A 513 -2.82 4.49 3.23
C VAL A 513 -3.16 4.59 4.71
N GLU A 514 -3.60 3.48 5.27
CA GLU A 514 -4.10 3.34 6.62
C GLU A 514 -2.98 3.60 7.64
N ASN A 515 -1.78 3.08 7.40
CA ASN A 515 -0.62 3.30 8.26
C ASN A 515 0.04 4.66 8.05
N GLU A 516 -0.04 5.25 6.86
CA GLU A 516 0.34 6.67 6.66
C GLU A 516 -0.51 7.60 7.52
N GLU A 517 -1.84 7.43 7.48
CA GLU A 517 -2.77 8.29 8.21
C GLU A 517 -2.55 8.17 9.73
N PHE A 518 -2.33 6.95 10.23
CA PHE A 518 -2.03 6.69 11.64
C PHE A 518 -0.67 7.27 12.08
N LEU A 519 0.40 7.01 11.31
CA LEU A 519 1.75 7.49 11.62
C LEU A 519 1.81 9.02 11.59
N ARG A 520 1.05 9.68 10.72
CA ARG A 520 0.92 11.13 10.71
C ARG A 520 0.27 11.66 11.99
N GLY A 521 -0.80 11.01 12.48
CA GLY A 521 -1.41 11.37 13.76
C GLY A 521 -0.43 11.23 14.92
N ALA A 522 0.35 10.14 14.96
CA ALA A 522 1.37 9.91 15.96
C ALA A 522 2.48 10.99 15.94
N VAL A 523 2.90 11.40 14.75
CA VAL A 523 3.86 12.50 14.53
C VAL A 523 3.33 13.85 15.03
N TRP A 524 2.04 14.14 14.90
CA TRP A 524 1.47 15.35 15.49
C TRP A 524 1.39 15.26 17.01
N LEU A 525 1.01 14.10 17.52
CA LEU A 525 0.87 13.87 18.96
C LEU A 525 2.23 14.03 19.67
N VAL A 526 3.32 13.52 19.09
CA VAL A 526 4.63 13.55 19.76
C VAL A 526 5.12 14.98 20.01
N ALA A 527 4.76 15.93 19.15
CA ALA A 527 5.10 17.34 19.33
C ALA A 527 4.33 18.03 20.47
N LEU A 528 3.26 17.41 20.96
CA LEU A 528 2.48 17.87 22.10
C LEU A 528 2.98 17.28 23.43
N MET A 529 3.96 16.37 23.40
CA MET A 529 4.48 15.71 24.59
C MET A 529 5.50 16.58 25.35
N PRO A 530 5.66 16.41 26.68
CA PRO A 530 6.47 17.29 27.51
C PRO A 530 7.98 17.28 27.22
N ASP A 531 8.56 16.11 26.92
CA ASP A 531 9.97 15.94 26.57
C ASP A 531 10.22 16.37 25.12
N ARG A 532 10.38 17.68 25.00
CA ARG A 532 10.64 18.34 23.73
C ARG A 532 11.88 17.80 23.00
N ALA A 533 12.95 17.45 23.71
CA ALA A 533 14.17 16.96 23.09
C ALA A 533 13.95 15.59 22.45
N ARG A 534 13.22 14.71 23.15
CA ARG A 534 12.83 13.38 22.64
C ARG A 534 11.86 13.51 21.47
N ALA A 535 10.91 14.46 21.53
CA ALA A 535 10.00 14.77 20.42
C ALA A 535 10.76 15.21 19.15
N VAL A 536 11.72 16.12 19.29
CA VAL A 536 12.57 16.59 18.16
C VAL A 536 13.35 15.43 17.54
N ASP A 537 13.98 14.57 18.35
CA ASP A 537 14.73 13.40 17.86
C ASP A 537 13.82 12.40 17.13
N ALA A 538 12.62 12.12 17.67
CA ALA A 538 11.66 11.22 17.03
C ALA A 538 11.17 11.78 15.69
N LEU A 539 10.80 13.07 15.63
CA LEU A 539 10.38 13.73 14.39
C LEU A 539 11.48 13.72 13.32
N GLU A 540 12.72 13.98 13.72
CA GLU A 540 13.89 13.88 12.84
C GLU A 540 14.03 12.47 12.26
N LYS A 541 14.04 11.44 13.11
CA LYS A 541 14.22 10.05 12.67
C LYS A 541 13.06 9.55 11.81
N VAL A 542 11.81 9.93 12.13
CA VAL A 542 10.64 9.62 11.29
C VAL A 542 10.78 10.29 9.92
N ALA A 543 11.13 11.59 9.88
CA ALA A 543 11.30 12.32 8.62
C ALA A 543 12.39 11.69 7.75
N GLN A 544 13.55 11.39 8.33
CA GLN A 544 14.68 10.76 7.64
C GLN A 544 14.32 9.38 7.08
N THR A 545 13.71 8.53 7.92
CA THR A 545 13.32 7.17 7.56
C THR A 545 12.26 7.16 6.48
N ALA A 546 11.20 7.96 6.63
CA ALA A 546 10.15 8.08 5.63
C ALA A 546 10.68 8.63 4.30
N ALA A 547 11.57 9.62 4.33
CA ALA A 547 12.18 10.20 3.13
C ALA A 547 13.03 9.20 2.33
N THR A 548 13.71 8.27 3.02
CA THR A 548 14.52 7.23 2.36
C THR A 548 13.65 6.32 1.50
N TYR A 549 12.43 5.98 1.95
CA TYR A 549 11.52 5.17 1.14
C TYR A 549 10.97 5.88 -0.10
N VAL A 550 10.77 7.21 -0.05
CA VAL A 550 10.30 7.98 -1.23
C VAL A 550 11.29 7.85 -2.38
N TRP A 551 12.57 7.75 -2.06
CA TRP A 551 13.63 7.63 -3.04
C TRP A 551 13.65 6.27 -3.76
N THR A 552 12.97 5.25 -3.22
CA THR A 552 13.00 3.86 -3.72
C THR A 552 11.87 3.47 -4.69
N GLY A 553 11.16 4.43 -5.30
CA GLY A 553 10.27 4.15 -6.45
C GLY A 553 9.02 5.05 -6.61
N ASP A 554 8.34 4.91 -7.76
CA ASP A 554 7.20 5.73 -8.23
C ASP A 554 5.94 5.71 -7.33
N ASP A 555 5.83 4.75 -6.41
CA ASP A 555 4.72 4.62 -5.44
C ASP A 555 5.02 5.27 -4.06
N GLY A 556 6.17 5.94 -3.88
CA GLY A 556 6.63 6.56 -2.61
C GLY A 556 5.81 7.76 -2.09
N MET A 557 4.66 8.05 -2.68
CA MET A 557 3.82 9.21 -2.34
C MET A 557 3.39 9.21 -0.86
N ARG A 558 3.18 8.04 -0.24
CA ARG A 558 2.73 7.94 1.17
C ARG A 558 3.84 8.28 2.17
N SER A 559 5.02 7.71 1.98
CA SER A 559 6.19 8.07 2.80
C SER A 559 6.56 9.54 2.63
N ASN A 560 6.29 10.14 1.46
CA ASN A 560 6.48 11.57 1.25
C ASN A 560 5.52 12.42 2.12
N ILE A 561 4.27 11.98 2.28
CA ILE A 561 3.29 12.66 3.14
C ILE A 561 3.74 12.60 4.61
N VAL A 562 4.18 11.44 5.09
CA VAL A 562 4.69 11.29 6.47
C VAL A 562 5.95 12.13 6.69
N ALA A 563 6.91 12.10 5.76
CA ALA A 563 8.13 12.89 5.87
C ALA A 563 7.82 14.39 5.94
N ASN A 564 6.92 14.89 5.07
CA ASN A 564 6.49 16.28 5.10
C ASN A 564 5.71 16.63 6.37
N ALA A 565 4.87 15.73 6.88
CA ALA A 565 4.17 15.95 8.13
C ALA A 565 5.15 16.06 9.31
N ALA A 566 6.15 15.18 9.39
CA ALA A 566 7.19 15.23 10.42
C ALA A 566 8.03 16.51 10.34
N VAL A 567 8.45 16.92 9.14
CA VAL A 567 9.17 18.19 8.92
C VAL A 567 8.31 19.40 9.28
N ALA A 568 7.05 19.44 8.82
CA ALA A 568 6.15 20.56 9.11
C ALA A 568 5.85 20.67 10.60
N THR A 569 5.71 19.53 11.29
CA THR A 569 5.49 19.47 12.74
C THR A 569 6.74 19.95 13.49
N LEU A 570 7.93 19.47 13.09
CA LEU A 570 9.20 19.90 13.66
C LEU A 570 9.39 21.42 13.52
N ILE A 571 9.10 21.99 12.34
CA ILE A 571 9.17 23.44 12.12
C ILE A 571 8.13 24.19 12.96
N ALA A 572 6.91 23.67 13.04
CA ALA A 572 5.82 24.29 13.81
C ALA A 572 6.07 24.31 15.32
N MET A 573 6.90 23.40 15.86
CA MET A 573 7.34 23.44 17.25
C MET A 573 8.14 24.72 17.59
N GLY A 574 8.65 25.45 16.59
CA GLY A 574 9.40 26.70 16.77
C GLY A 574 10.68 26.51 17.58
N GLY A 575 11.30 27.60 18.08
CA GLY A 575 12.46 27.53 18.98
C GLY A 575 13.82 27.40 18.28
N THR A 576 14.90 27.67 19.02
CA THR A 576 16.28 27.60 18.50
C THR A 576 16.86 26.18 18.53
N ASP A 577 16.26 25.29 19.31
CA ASP A 577 16.67 23.91 19.54
C ASP A 577 16.35 22.97 18.36
N ILE A 578 15.43 23.34 17.47
CA ILE A 578 15.09 22.56 16.26
C ILE A 578 16.07 22.79 15.10
N GLY A 579 16.81 23.92 15.11
CA GLY A 579 17.73 24.30 14.03
C GLY A 579 18.78 23.23 13.69
N PRO A 580 19.46 22.61 14.68
CA PRO A 580 20.39 21.51 14.44
C PRO A 580 19.75 20.29 13.75
N ALA A 581 18.52 19.92 14.13
CA ALA A 581 17.80 18.80 13.52
C ALA A 581 17.42 19.12 12.07
N VAL A 582 16.89 20.32 11.80
CA VAL A 582 16.58 20.78 10.44
C VAL A 582 17.82 20.78 9.54
N LEU A 583 18.97 21.21 10.06
CA LEU A 583 20.24 21.20 9.32
C LEU A 583 20.74 19.79 9.01
N ARG A 584 20.54 18.82 9.90
CA ARG A 584 20.88 17.41 9.63
C ARG A 584 19.95 16.84 8.56
N LEU A 585 18.65 17.08 8.67
CA LEU A 585 17.65 16.65 7.69
C LEU A 585 17.90 17.22 6.29
N SER A 586 18.28 18.51 6.17
CA SER A 586 18.51 19.14 4.86
C SER A 586 19.72 18.56 4.12
N LYS A 587 20.68 17.99 4.88
CA LYS A 587 21.83 17.26 4.34
C LYS A 587 21.51 15.81 4.01
N ALA A 588 20.65 15.17 4.80
CA ALA A 588 20.30 13.75 4.64
C ALA A 588 19.23 13.52 3.55
N ILE A 589 18.26 14.43 3.40
CA ILE A 589 17.12 14.27 2.51
C ILE A 589 17.39 14.90 1.14
N GLU A 590 17.62 14.08 0.13
CA GLU A 590 17.86 14.57 -1.24
C GLU A 590 16.57 14.99 -1.99
N ASN A 591 15.41 14.47 -1.57
CA ASN A 591 14.14 14.71 -2.26
C ASN A 591 13.71 16.18 -2.14
N ARG A 592 13.61 16.87 -3.27
CA ARG A 592 13.29 18.31 -3.33
C ARG A 592 11.92 18.68 -2.76
N SER A 593 10.94 17.79 -2.81
CA SER A 593 9.60 18.07 -2.26
C SER A 593 9.60 18.15 -0.73
N ILE A 594 10.56 17.50 -0.07
CA ILE A 594 10.74 17.50 1.39
C ILE A 594 11.84 18.49 1.79
N ASN A 595 12.91 18.60 0.99
CA ASN A 595 14.07 19.43 1.32
C ASN A 595 13.79 20.94 1.12
N SER A 596 12.92 21.34 0.19
CA SER A 596 12.61 22.77 0.00
C SER A 596 12.02 23.44 1.26
N PRO A 597 11.06 22.84 1.99
CA PRO A 597 10.62 23.36 3.29
C PRO A 597 11.76 23.56 4.31
N LEU A 598 12.68 22.59 4.42
CA LEU A 598 13.83 22.68 5.34
C LEU A 598 14.74 23.86 4.99
N PHE A 599 15.06 24.06 3.71
CA PHE A 599 15.86 25.19 3.26
C PHE A 599 15.16 26.54 3.46
N ARG A 600 13.85 26.64 3.23
CA ARG A 600 13.09 27.87 3.51
C ARG A 600 13.22 28.27 4.97
N TYR A 601 13.06 27.31 5.88
CA TYR A 601 13.26 27.56 7.31
C TYR A 601 14.69 28.02 7.62
N LEU A 602 15.71 27.34 7.10
CA LEU A 602 17.12 27.71 7.32
C LEU A 602 17.49 29.08 6.75
N ASN A 603 16.79 29.55 5.72
CA ASN A 603 16.98 30.87 5.12
C ASN A 603 16.16 31.99 5.79
N GLY A 604 15.28 31.65 6.75
CA GLY A 604 14.39 32.63 7.40
C GLY A 604 13.11 32.96 6.62
N ASP A 605 12.77 32.16 5.60
CA ASP A 605 11.59 32.32 4.74
C ASP A 605 10.37 31.49 5.22
N ALA A 606 10.35 31.05 6.49
CA ALA A 606 9.36 30.12 7.04
C ALA A 606 8.03 30.77 7.45
#